data_AF-A0A1C5AUN8-F1
#
_entry.id   AF-A0A1C5AUN8-F1
#
_cell.length_a   1.000
_cell.length_b   1.000
_cell.length_c   1.000
_cell.angle_alpha   90.00
_cell.angle_beta   90.00
_cell.angle_gamma   90.00
#
_symmetry.space_group_name_H-M   'P 1'
#
loop_
_entity.id
_entity.type
_entity.pdbx_description
1 polymer ?
#
loop_
_entity_poly.entity_id
_entity_poly.type
_entity_poly.pdbx_seq_one_letter_code
_entity_poly.pdbx_strand_id
1 'polypeptide(L)'
;MTPTTRYDEAQAADGGTPGAKQIRQLDRVVIRFAGDSGDGMQLTGDRFTSETAQLGNDISTLPNFPAEIRAPAGTLPGVSSFQVHFADYDILTPGDAPNVLVAMNPAALKANVGDLRRGADIIVNTDEFTKRNLVKVGYAVSPLEDDSLAGFVVHPVALTSMTVGALAELAVSKKDAERAKNMFALGLLSWMYSRPYDSTLRFLERKFVKRPDLVAANIAAFKAGWNYGETTDSFSVRYEVKPAKMLPGTYRNITGNAALSLGLVAAGVRSGLPVFLGAYPITPASDILHELS
;
A
#
# COMPACT_ATOMS: atom_id res chain seq x y z
N MET A 1 23.12 -20.06 -11.27
CA MET A 1 22.64 -19.40 -10.05
C MET A 1 22.91 -17.92 -10.21
N THR A 2 21.90 -17.14 -10.59
CA THR A 2 22.02 -15.68 -10.52
C THR A 2 21.95 -15.31 -9.04
N PRO A 3 22.88 -14.51 -8.49
CA PRO A 3 22.87 -14.19 -7.07
C PRO A 3 21.66 -13.31 -6.78
N THR A 4 20.62 -13.86 -6.17
CA THR A 4 19.47 -13.11 -5.66
C THR A 4 19.88 -12.45 -4.36
N THR A 5 19.76 -11.12 -4.30
CA THR A 5 20.17 -10.31 -3.14
C THR A 5 18.95 -10.02 -2.28
N ARG A 6 19.03 -10.33 -0.98
CA ARG A 6 17.95 -10.00 -0.03
C ARG A 6 17.81 -8.49 0.12
N TYR A 7 16.61 -8.00 0.44
CA TYR A 7 16.35 -6.58 0.73
C TYR A 7 17.32 -5.98 1.77
N ASP A 8 17.74 -6.77 2.76
CA ASP A 8 18.65 -6.31 3.82
C ASP A 8 20.12 -6.20 3.34
N GLU A 9 20.52 -6.99 2.33
CA GLU A 9 21.88 -7.01 1.74
C GLU A 9 22.03 -6.00 0.60
N ALA A 10 20.94 -5.81 -0.15
CA ALA A 10 20.28 -4.53 -0.18
C ALA A 10 21.14 -3.26 -0.06
N GLN A 11 20.86 -2.50 0.97
CA GLN A 11 21.18 -1.08 1.05
C GLN A 11 22.69 -0.71 1.07
N ALA A 12 23.62 -1.67 0.95
CA ALA A 12 25.07 -1.48 1.05
C ALA A 12 25.88 -1.34 -0.27
N ALA A 13 25.28 -1.09 -1.43
CA ALA A 13 26.02 -1.01 -2.70
C ALA A 13 25.94 0.38 -3.35
N ASP A 14 27.06 1.10 -3.36
CA ASP A 14 27.23 2.40 -4.04
C ASP A 14 28.10 2.22 -5.31
N GLY A 15 27.61 2.71 -6.45
CA GLY A 15 28.30 2.62 -7.73
C GLY A 15 27.38 2.67 -8.95
N GLY A 16 26.97 3.88 -9.36
CA GLY A 16 26.18 4.12 -10.57
C GLY A 16 26.51 5.44 -11.28
N THR A 17 26.46 5.42 -12.61
CA THR A 17 26.78 6.52 -13.55
C THR A 17 25.88 7.75 -13.38
N PRO A 18 26.36 9.00 -13.59
CA PRO A 18 25.57 10.21 -13.33
C PRO A 18 24.39 10.33 -14.32
N GLY A 19 23.15 10.33 -13.80
CA GLY A 19 21.94 10.74 -14.53
C GLY A 19 20.85 9.69 -14.70
N ALA A 20 21.14 8.39 -14.51
CA ALA A 20 20.13 7.34 -14.48
C ALA A 20 20.13 6.67 -13.11
N LYS A 21 19.00 6.74 -12.40
CA LYS A 21 18.84 6.09 -11.09
C LYS A 21 19.09 4.59 -11.22
N GLN A 22 19.85 4.03 -10.29
CA GLN A 22 20.26 2.64 -10.33
C GLN A 22 19.04 1.72 -10.20
N ILE A 23 18.92 0.72 -11.08
CA ILE A 23 17.91 -0.34 -10.93
C ILE A 23 18.55 -1.49 -10.16
N ARG A 24 17.87 -1.93 -9.11
CA ARG A 24 18.30 -3.03 -8.26
C ARG A 24 17.29 -4.16 -8.25
N GLN A 25 17.77 -5.37 -8.45
CA GLN A 25 16.95 -6.57 -8.38
C GLN A 25 16.85 -7.09 -6.95
N LEU A 26 15.63 -7.42 -6.54
CA LEU A 26 15.28 -8.03 -5.27
C LEU A 26 14.47 -9.32 -5.52
N ASP A 27 14.58 -10.27 -4.60
CA ASP A 27 13.82 -11.53 -4.62
C ASP A 27 12.39 -11.35 -4.11
N ARG A 28 12.22 -10.52 -3.08
CA ARG A 28 10.93 -10.19 -2.49
C ARG A 28 10.92 -8.83 -1.82
N VAL A 29 9.71 -8.32 -1.60
CA VAL A 29 9.48 -7.06 -0.87
C VAL A 29 8.17 -7.15 -0.09
N VAL A 30 8.18 -6.66 1.15
CA VAL A 30 7.00 -6.45 1.98
C VAL A 30 6.81 -4.95 2.19
N ILE A 31 5.66 -4.43 1.77
CA ILE A 31 5.29 -3.00 1.89
C ILE A 31 4.06 -2.91 2.78
N ARG A 32 4.08 -2.00 3.75
CA ARG A 32 2.92 -1.69 4.58
C ARG A 32 2.50 -0.24 4.40
N PHE A 33 1.26 -0.04 3.94
CA PHE A 33 0.59 1.26 3.93
C PHE A 33 -0.17 1.44 5.24
N ALA A 34 0.05 2.51 5.98
CA ALA A 34 -0.61 2.74 7.26
C ALA A 34 -1.09 4.21 7.38
N GLY A 35 -2.33 4.38 7.84
CA GLY A 35 -2.98 5.68 8.00
C GLY A 35 -4.27 5.56 8.79
N ASP A 36 -5.09 6.61 8.80
CA ASP A 36 -6.38 6.53 9.47
C ASP A 36 -7.40 5.75 8.64
N SER A 37 -8.39 5.17 9.32
CA SER A 37 -9.58 4.65 8.64
C SER A 37 -10.22 5.74 7.78
N GLY A 38 -10.33 5.49 6.48
CA GLY A 38 -10.83 6.46 5.49
C GLY A 38 -9.75 7.17 4.66
N ASP A 39 -8.46 7.05 5.00
CA ASP A 39 -7.35 7.53 4.15
C ASP A 39 -7.14 6.64 2.90
N GLY A 40 -7.88 5.53 2.78
CA GLY A 40 -7.85 4.68 1.59
C GLY A 40 -6.61 3.80 1.46
N MET A 41 -6.04 3.36 2.59
CA MET A 41 -4.90 2.43 2.62
C MET A 41 -5.24 1.09 1.93
N GLN A 42 -6.47 0.61 2.15
CA GLN A 42 -7.00 -0.60 1.50
C GLN A 42 -7.03 -0.44 -0.03
N LEU A 43 -7.62 0.67 -0.51
CA LEU A 43 -7.68 0.96 -1.94
C LEU A 43 -6.30 1.03 -2.58
N THR A 44 -5.36 1.69 -1.89
CA THR A 44 -3.98 1.85 -2.33
C THR A 44 -3.28 0.50 -2.43
N GLY A 45 -3.37 -0.31 -1.37
CA GLY A 45 -2.80 -1.65 -1.32
C GLY A 45 -3.39 -2.61 -2.37
N ASP A 46 -4.71 -2.61 -2.55
CA ASP A 46 -5.39 -3.41 -3.57
C ASP A 46 -4.94 -3.03 -4.99
N ARG A 47 -4.75 -1.73 -5.24
CA ARG A 47 -4.25 -1.27 -6.54
C ARG A 47 -2.82 -1.70 -6.78
N PHE A 48 -1.93 -1.48 -5.81
CA PHE A 48 -0.54 -1.92 -5.91
C PHE A 48 -0.43 -3.43 -6.12
N THR A 49 -1.27 -4.20 -5.42
CA THR A 49 -1.41 -5.66 -5.59
C THR A 49 -1.81 -6.02 -7.02
N SER A 50 -2.81 -5.32 -7.57
CA SER A 50 -3.29 -5.57 -8.95
C SER A 50 -2.21 -5.30 -10.00
N GLU A 51 -1.35 -4.28 -9.81
CA GLU A 51 -0.25 -4.00 -10.73
C GLU A 51 0.88 -5.01 -10.60
N THR A 52 1.20 -5.40 -9.38
CA THR A 52 2.21 -6.41 -9.10
C THR A 52 1.82 -7.77 -9.69
N ALA A 53 0.53 -8.11 -9.67
CA ALA A 53 0.03 -9.37 -10.22
C ALA A 53 0.14 -9.40 -11.76
N GLN A 54 -0.07 -8.26 -12.42
CA GLN A 54 0.07 -8.14 -13.88
C GLN A 54 1.49 -8.36 -14.37
N LEU A 55 2.49 -8.10 -13.51
CA LEU A 55 3.90 -8.40 -13.78
C LEU A 55 4.29 -9.84 -13.46
N GLY A 56 3.32 -10.68 -13.07
CA GLY A 56 3.53 -12.09 -12.79
C GLY A 56 4.33 -12.35 -11.52
N ASN A 57 4.43 -11.39 -10.61
CA ASN A 57 4.92 -11.66 -9.26
C ASN A 57 3.89 -12.49 -8.50
N ASP A 58 4.36 -13.39 -7.64
CA ASP A 58 3.48 -14.03 -6.67
C ASP A 58 3.24 -13.08 -5.49
N ILE A 59 2.03 -13.13 -4.90
CA ILE A 59 1.56 -12.09 -3.97
C ILE A 59 0.76 -12.68 -2.83
N SER A 60 1.01 -12.17 -1.63
CA SER A 60 0.16 -12.35 -0.46
C SER A 60 -0.12 -10.98 0.19
N THR A 61 -1.36 -10.75 0.60
CA THR A 61 -1.78 -9.49 1.22
C THR A 61 -2.40 -9.70 2.60
N LEU A 62 -2.30 -8.67 3.44
CA LEU A 62 -2.94 -8.65 4.75
C LEU A 62 -3.58 -7.27 4.98
N PRO A 63 -4.90 -7.14 4.76
CA PRO A 63 -5.63 -5.96 5.19
C PRO A 63 -5.81 -5.99 6.72
N ASN A 64 -5.55 -4.86 7.38
CA ASN A 64 -5.76 -4.67 8.80
C ASN A 64 -6.70 -3.48 9.05
N PHE A 65 -7.85 -3.78 9.64
CA PHE A 65 -8.90 -2.81 9.95
C PHE A 65 -8.94 -2.55 11.45
N PRO A 66 -9.07 -1.29 11.89
CA PRO A 66 -9.29 -1.00 13.30
C PRO A 66 -10.63 -1.59 13.76
N ALA A 67 -10.66 -2.05 15.01
CA ALA A 67 -11.90 -2.55 15.62
C ALA A 67 -12.96 -1.44 15.79
N GLU A 68 -12.51 -0.19 15.97
CA GLU A 68 -13.39 0.96 16.08
C GLU A 68 -13.80 1.47 14.69
N ILE A 69 -15.08 1.33 14.36
CA ILE A 69 -15.65 1.79 13.08
C ILE A 69 -15.46 3.31 12.90
N ARG A 70 -15.45 4.08 14.00
CA ARG A 70 -15.31 5.55 14.00
C ARG A 70 -14.36 6.04 15.08
N ALA A 71 -13.16 5.48 15.13
CA ALA A 71 -12.10 6.06 15.94
C ALA A 71 -11.81 7.52 15.50
N PRO A 72 -11.48 8.43 16.42
CA PRO A 72 -11.05 9.77 16.04
C PRO A 72 -9.78 9.72 15.17
N ALA A 73 -9.76 10.45 14.05
CA ALA A 73 -8.59 10.52 13.15
C ALA A 73 -7.31 10.92 13.91
N GLY A 74 -6.17 10.32 13.56
CA GLY A 74 -4.88 10.53 14.21
C GLY A 74 -4.77 9.90 15.60
N THR A 75 -5.50 8.80 15.86
CA THR A 75 -5.38 8.02 17.12
C THR A 75 -5.00 6.58 16.83
N LEU A 76 -4.34 5.92 17.79
CA LEU A 76 -3.93 4.52 17.65
C LEU A 76 -5.09 3.56 17.34
N PRO A 77 -6.26 3.64 18.00
CA PRO A 77 -7.39 2.76 17.68
C PRO A 77 -7.97 2.98 16.28
N GLY A 78 -7.66 4.09 15.62
CA GLY A 78 -8.13 4.42 14.27
C GLY A 78 -7.18 4.06 13.15
N VAL A 79 -6.00 3.51 13.47
CA VAL A 79 -5.01 3.13 12.47
C VAL A 79 -5.53 1.92 11.67
N SER A 80 -5.56 2.08 10.36
CA SER A 80 -5.75 1.00 9.40
C SER A 80 -4.46 0.81 8.59
N SER A 81 -4.15 -0.43 8.26
CA SER A 81 -3.02 -0.73 7.38
C SER A 81 -3.36 -1.78 6.32
N PHE A 82 -2.55 -1.80 5.27
CA PHE A 82 -2.58 -2.82 4.23
C PHE A 82 -1.16 -3.25 3.94
N GLN A 83 -0.88 -4.54 4.10
CA GLN A 83 0.41 -5.11 3.78
C GLN A 83 0.35 -5.88 2.46
N VAL A 84 1.36 -5.67 1.62
CA VAL A 84 1.59 -6.41 0.37
C VAL A 84 2.95 -7.06 0.46
N HIS A 85 3.00 -8.37 0.28
CA HIS A 85 4.23 -9.13 0.06
C HIS A 85 4.21 -9.68 -1.34
N PHE A 86 5.28 -9.42 -2.10
CA PHE A 86 5.43 -9.93 -3.45
C PHE A 86 6.84 -10.42 -3.71
N ALA A 87 6.96 -11.44 -4.55
CA ALA A 87 8.22 -12.13 -4.80
C ALA A 87 8.36 -12.64 -6.24
N ASP A 88 9.58 -13.04 -6.60
CA ASP A 88 9.90 -13.80 -7.81
C ASP A 88 9.85 -15.33 -7.61
N TYR A 89 9.24 -15.77 -6.51
CA TYR A 89 9.00 -17.16 -6.14
C TYR A 89 7.69 -17.30 -5.35
N ASP A 90 7.25 -18.54 -5.14
CA ASP A 90 6.00 -18.87 -4.45
C ASP A 90 6.02 -18.46 -2.96
N ILE A 91 5.01 -17.71 -2.52
CA ILE A 91 4.87 -17.17 -1.17
C ILE A 91 3.50 -17.49 -0.58
N LEU A 92 3.51 -17.99 0.66
CA LEU A 92 2.29 -18.44 1.35
C LEU A 92 1.88 -17.53 2.52
N THR A 93 2.68 -16.51 2.82
CA THR A 93 2.44 -15.61 3.95
C THR A 93 2.54 -14.15 3.49
N PRO A 94 1.85 -13.22 4.17
CA PRO A 94 1.94 -11.80 3.87
C PRO A 94 3.28 -11.17 4.31
N GLY A 95 4.24 -11.96 4.84
CA GLY A 95 5.53 -11.49 5.34
C GLY A 95 5.50 -11.01 6.80
N ASP A 96 6.56 -11.30 7.56
CA ASP A 96 6.60 -11.00 8.99
C ASP A 96 6.94 -9.52 9.28
N ALA A 97 7.97 -9.00 8.62
CA ALA A 97 8.48 -7.65 8.85
C ALA A 97 8.44 -6.84 7.55
N PRO A 98 7.81 -5.65 7.52
CA PRO A 98 7.84 -4.77 6.35
C PRO A 98 9.25 -4.30 6.04
N ASN A 99 9.60 -4.31 4.75
CA ASN A 99 10.78 -3.65 4.22
C ASN A 99 10.55 -2.14 4.07
N VAL A 100 9.32 -1.75 3.77
CA VAL A 100 8.90 -0.34 3.64
C VAL A 100 7.63 -0.09 4.43
N LEU A 101 7.62 0.96 5.25
CA LEU A 101 6.42 1.51 5.88
C LEU A 101 6.09 2.87 5.26
N VAL A 102 4.88 3.01 4.73
CA VAL A 102 4.30 4.31 4.36
C VAL A 102 3.40 4.75 5.52
N ALA A 103 3.86 5.70 6.32
CA ALA A 103 3.15 6.21 7.49
C ALA A 103 2.51 7.58 7.18
N MET A 104 1.18 7.61 7.08
CA MET A 104 0.42 8.81 6.75
C MET A 104 0.33 9.82 7.89
N ASN A 105 0.58 9.42 9.14
CA ASN A 105 0.53 10.27 10.33
C ASN A 105 1.33 9.64 11.50
N PRO A 106 1.52 10.36 12.63
CA PRO A 106 2.25 9.83 13.79
C PRO A 106 1.62 8.59 14.44
N ALA A 107 0.29 8.44 14.39
CA ALA A 107 -0.38 7.26 14.93
C ALA A 107 -0.01 6.00 14.14
N ALA A 108 -0.04 6.11 12.81
CA ALA A 108 0.35 5.06 11.88
C ALA A 108 1.83 4.66 12.07
N LEU A 109 2.72 5.64 12.25
CA LEU A 109 4.13 5.37 12.58
C LEU A 109 4.23 4.60 13.90
N LYS A 110 3.65 5.14 14.98
CA LYS A 110 3.75 4.55 16.33
C LYS A 110 3.20 3.12 16.40
N ALA A 111 2.09 2.85 15.71
CA ALA A 111 1.44 1.54 15.71
C ALA A 111 2.22 0.47 14.94
N ASN A 112 3.09 0.84 14.01
CA ASN A 112 3.72 -0.12 13.09
C ASN A 112 5.26 -0.17 13.17
N VAL A 113 5.93 0.87 13.68
CA VAL A 113 7.40 0.96 13.66
C VAL A 113 8.09 -0.20 14.38
N GLY A 114 7.45 -0.79 15.39
CA GLY A 114 7.97 -1.96 16.12
C GLY A 114 8.08 -3.24 15.29
N ASP A 115 7.35 -3.34 14.17
CA ASP A 115 7.37 -4.51 13.30
C ASP A 115 8.46 -4.43 12.22
N LEU A 116 9.11 -3.26 12.07
CA LEU A 116 10.14 -3.04 11.07
C LEU A 116 11.49 -3.57 11.54
N ARG A 117 12.26 -4.10 10.60
CA ARG A 117 13.68 -4.41 10.82
C ARG A 117 14.52 -3.14 10.72
N ARG A 118 15.67 -3.13 11.38
CA ARG A 118 16.69 -2.10 11.14
C ARG A 118 17.09 -2.07 9.67
N GLY A 119 17.33 -0.88 9.16
CA GLY A 119 17.56 -0.61 7.75
C GLY A 119 16.28 -0.39 6.95
N ALA A 120 15.11 -0.86 7.40
CA ALA A 120 13.87 -0.69 6.64
C ALA A 120 13.55 0.79 6.34
N ASP A 121 12.92 1.02 5.19
CA ASP A 121 12.58 2.36 4.73
C ASP A 121 11.27 2.84 5.35
N ILE A 122 11.23 4.08 5.80
CA ILE A 122 10.04 4.70 6.38
C ILE A 122 9.73 5.97 5.59
N ILE A 123 8.65 5.95 4.83
CA ILE A 123 8.12 7.13 4.15
C ILE A 123 7.09 7.78 5.07
N VAL A 124 7.38 8.98 5.56
CA VAL A 124 6.53 9.67 6.53
C VAL A 124 5.90 10.91 5.91
N ASN A 125 4.59 11.09 6.14
CA ASN A 125 3.91 12.34 5.79
C ASN A 125 4.26 13.44 6.80
N THR A 126 5.20 14.32 6.47
CA THR A 126 5.67 15.35 7.41
C THR A 126 4.59 16.37 7.77
N ASP A 127 3.60 16.58 6.91
CA ASP A 127 2.50 17.52 7.16
C ASP A 127 1.69 17.16 8.42
N GLU A 128 1.66 15.88 8.81
CA GLU A 128 0.87 15.39 9.95
C GLU A 128 1.66 15.38 11.27
N PHE A 129 2.97 15.65 11.27
CA PHE A 129 3.83 15.66 12.47
C PHE A 129 3.76 17.00 13.22
N THR A 130 2.55 17.52 13.40
CA THR A 130 2.30 18.73 14.18
C THR A 130 2.30 18.44 15.69
N LYS A 131 2.63 19.44 16.51
CA LYS A 131 2.59 19.32 18.00
C LYS A 131 1.26 18.75 18.51
N ARG A 132 0.14 19.16 17.92
CA ARG A 132 -1.20 18.67 18.28
C ARG A 132 -1.35 17.16 18.04
N ASN A 133 -0.94 16.69 16.87
CA ASN A 133 -1.05 15.29 16.49
C ASN A 133 -0.09 14.40 17.30
N LEU A 134 1.13 14.88 17.56
CA LEU A 134 2.12 14.19 18.40
C LEU A 134 1.60 13.97 19.83
N VAL A 135 1.08 15.03 20.47
CA VAL A 135 0.50 14.93 21.82
C VAL A 135 -0.67 13.95 21.85
N LYS A 136 -1.50 13.92 20.81
CA LYS A 136 -2.68 13.04 20.71
C LYS A 136 -2.32 11.56 20.79
N VAL A 137 -1.14 11.19 20.31
CA VAL A 137 -0.64 9.80 20.34
C VAL A 137 0.43 9.57 21.40
N GLY A 138 0.66 10.56 22.27
CA GLY A 138 1.60 10.47 23.39
C GLY A 138 3.07 10.49 22.95
N TYR A 139 3.42 11.26 21.91
CA TYR A 139 4.80 11.63 21.64
C TYR A 139 5.15 12.92 22.38
N ALA A 140 6.27 12.92 23.12
CA ALA A 140 6.78 14.10 23.81
C ALA A 140 7.55 15.01 22.85
N VAL A 141 8.36 14.40 21.97
CA VAL A 141 9.11 15.03 20.89
C VAL A 141 8.76 14.29 19.59
N SER A 142 8.92 14.95 18.44
CA SER A 142 8.72 14.31 17.15
C SER A 142 9.73 13.17 16.96
N PRO A 143 9.31 11.96 16.58
CA PRO A 143 10.23 10.87 16.20
C PRO A 143 11.19 11.22 15.06
N LEU A 144 10.84 12.26 14.29
CA LEU A 144 11.67 12.78 13.20
C LEU A 144 12.81 13.67 13.71
N GLU A 145 12.84 13.98 15.02
CA GLU A 145 13.74 14.95 15.65
C GLU A 145 14.50 14.38 16.86
N ASP A 146 14.19 13.15 17.34
CA ASP A 146 14.67 12.62 18.63
C ASP A 146 15.52 11.33 18.54
N ASP A 147 16.17 11.08 17.40
CA ASP A 147 17.00 9.90 17.08
C ASP A 147 16.30 8.54 17.23
N SER A 148 15.01 8.48 17.58
CA SER A 148 14.26 7.23 17.75
C SER A 148 14.18 6.41 16.46
N LEU A 149 14.33 7.06 15.30
CA LEU A 149 14.33 6.42 13.99
C LEU A 149 15.73 6.19 13.40
N ALA A 150 16.82 6.41 14.15
CA ALA A 150 18.20 6.29 13.66
C ALA A 150 18.56 4.90 13.10
N GLY A 151 17.80 3.87 13.45
CA GLY A 151 17.97 2.51 12.92
C GLY A 151 17.30 2.25 11.57
N PHE A 152 16.64 3.24 10.97
CA PHE A 152 15.84 3.13 9.74
C PHE A 152 16.28 4.16 8.71
N VAL A 153 15.91 3.94 7.44
CA VAL A 153 16.09 4.93 6.38
C VAL A 153 14.81 5.76 6.28
N VAL A 154 14.83 6.98 6.82
CA VAL A 154 13.63 7.83 6.88
C VAL A 154 13.57 8.75 5.67
N HIS A 155 12.45 8.70 4.95
CA HIS A 155 12.11 9.56 3.83
C HIS A 155 11.00 10.54 4.23
N PRO A 156 11.35 11.77 4.65
CA PRO A 156 10.37 12.81 4.95
C PRO A 156 9.75 13.34 3.65
N VAL A 157 8.45 13.17 3.49
CA VAL A 157 7.70 13.65 2.32
C VAL A 157 6.49 14.45 2.80
N ALA A 158 6.32 15.68 2.31
CA ALA A 158 5.14 16.49 2.57
C ALA A 158 3.96 16.02 1.70
N LEU A 159 3.50 14.78 1.91
CA LEU A 159 2.53 14.10 1.04
C LEU A 159 1.24 14.91 0.88
N THR A 160 0.74 15.51 1.96
CA THR A 160 -0.49 16.32 1.90
C THR A 160 -0.26 17.58 1.09
N SER A 161 0.78 18.36 1.42
CA SER A 161 1.06 19.64 0.77
C SER A 161 1.41 19.49 -0.70
N MET A 162 2.22 18.47 -1.05
CA MET A 162 2.59 18.18 -2.43
C MET A 162 1.39 17.72 -3.26
N THR A 163 0.51 16.90 -2.66
CA THR A 163 -0.73 16.48 -3.33
C THR A 163 -1.64 17.68 -3.57
N VAL A 164 -1.90 18.50 -2.55
CA VAL A 164 -2.77 19.68 -2.69
C VAL A 164 -2.19 20.66 -3.72
N GLY A 165 -0.87 20.87 -3.73
CA GLY A 165 -0.18 21.71 -4.72
C GLY A 165 -0.34 21.19 -6.15
N ALA A 166 -0.22 19.88 -6.36
CA ALA A 166 -0.43 19.26 -7.67
C ALA A 166 -1.88 19.36 -8.19
N LEU A 167 -2.83 19.63 -7.29
CA LEU A 167 -4.26 19.72 -7.59
C LEU A 167 -4.77 21.18 -7.62
N ALA A 168 -3.90 22.17 -7.44
CA ALA A 168 -4.30 23.57 -7.28
C ALA A 168 -5.11 24.14 -8.46
N GLU A 169 -4.80 23.68 -9.68
CA GLU A 169 -5.48 24.11 -10.91
C GLU A 169 -6.79 23.34 -11.19
N LEU A 170 -7.12 22.34 -10.37
CA LEU A 170 -8.35 21.55 -10.52
C LEU A 170 -9.46 22.07 -9.62
N ALA A 171 -10.69 22.08 -10.13
CA ALA A 171 -11.88 22.45 -9.38
C ALA A 171 -12.32 21.32 -8.42
N VAL A 172 -11.47 21.02 -7.42
CA VAL A 172 -11.70 19.99 -6.40
C VAL A 172 -11.76 20.62 -5.01
N SER A 173 -12.60 20.07 -4.12
CA SER A 173 -12.67 20.57 -2.75
C SER A 173 -11.37 20.30 -2.00
N LYS A 174 -10.99 21.17 -1.05
CA LYS A 174 -9.80 20.95 -0.21
C LYS A 174 -9.80 19.57 0.46
N LYS A 175 -10.96 19.15 0.95
CA LYS A 175 -11.16 17.83 1.58
C LYS A 175 -10.87 16.67 0.63
N ASP A 176 -11.32 16.77 -0.62
CA ASP A 176 -11.08 15.73 -1.61
C ASP A 176 -9.63 15.74 -2.10
N ALA A 177 -8.99 16.92 -2.20
CA ALA A 177 -7.57 17.05 -2.50
C ALA A 177 -6.70 16.39 -1.41
N GLU A 178 -6.98 16.66 -0.13
CA GLU A 178 -6.28 16.03 0.99
C GLU A 178 -6.45 14.50 1.01
N ARG A 179 -7.64 13.99 0.61
CA ARG A 179 -7.89 12.55 0.51
C ARG A 179 -7.14 11.86 -0.61
N ALA A 180 -6.74 12.59 -1.65
CA ALA A 180 -5.99 12.05 -2.78
C ALA A 180 -4.50 11.76 -2.45
N LYS A 181 -4.02 12.12 -1.24
CA LYS A 181 -2.63 11.86 -0.80
C LYS A 181 -2.24 10.38 -0.85
N ASN A 182 -3.21 9.49 -0.73
CA ASN A 182 -3.00 8.05 -0.89
C ASN A 182 -2.62 7.66 -2.33
N MET A 183 -3.18 8.33 -3.35
CA MET A 183 -2.81 8.14 -4.75
C MET A 183 -1.43 8.68 -5.04
N PHE A 184 -1.03 9.79 -4.39
CA PHE A 184 0.36 10.25 -4.46
C PHE A 184 1.32 9.18 -3.93
N ALA A 185 1.05 8.62 -2.75
CA ALA A 185 1.87 7.53 -2.21
C ALA A 185 1.85 6.29 -3.12
N LEU A 186 0.70 5.94 -3.70
CA LEU A 186 0.61 4.87 -4.70
C LEU A 186 1.51 5.14 -5.91
N GLY A 187 1.49 6.36 -6.46
CA GLY A 187 2.33 6.76 -7.58
C GLY A 187 3.82 6.68 -7.28
N LEU A 188 4.23 7.17 -6.11
CA LEU A 188 5.61 7.09 -5.65
C LEU A 188 6.09 5.63 -5.52
N LEU A 189 5.27 4.76 -4.93
CA LEU A 189 5.59 3.35 -4.74
C LEU A 189 5.58 2.58 -6.07
N SER A 190 4.64 2.89 -6.96
CA SER A 190 4.65 2.33 -8.32
C SER A 190 5.93 2.70 -9.06
N TRP A 191 6.40 3.93 -8.91
CA TRP A 191 7.68 4.37 -9.48
C TRP A 191 8.87 3.63 -8.86
N MET A 192 8.90 3.53 -7.53
CA MET A 192 9.99 2.91 -6.76
C MET A 192 10.18 1.44 -7.10
N TYR A 193 9.10 0.71 -7.42
CA TYR A 193 9.11 -0.72 -7.74
C TYR A 193 8.88 -1.02 -9.23
N SER A 194 9.10 -0.03 -10.10
CA SER A 194 9.01 -0.17 -11.56
C SER A 194 7.68 -0.80 -12.03
N ARG A 195 6.57 -0.40 -11.41
CA ARG A 195 5.22 -0.92 -11.71
C ARG A 195 4.56 -0.11 -12.83
N PRO A 196 4.02 -0.75 -13.88
CA PRO A 196 3.21 -0.06 -14.87
C PRO A 196 1.97 0.54 -14.21
N TYR A 197 1.50 1.69 -14.69
CA TYR A 197 0.39 2.40 -14.05
C TYR A 197 -0.82 2.67 -14.95
N ASP A 198 -0.77 2.32 -16.23
CA ASP A 198 -1.89 2.56 -17.16
C ASP A 198 -3.19 1.86 -16.71
N SER A 199 -3.06 0.66 -16.15
CA SER A 199 -4.12 -0.12 -15.51
C SER A 199 -4.73 0.61 -14.32
N THR A 200 -3.89 1.25 -13.50
CA THR A 200 -4.33 2.08 -12.37
C THR A 200 -5.11 3.29 -12.86
N LEU A 201 -4.64 4.00 -13.90
CA LEU A 201 -5.37 5.14 -14.46
C LEU A 201 -6.75 4.73 -14.99
N ARG A 202 -6.82 3.67 -15.80
CA ARG A 202 -8.09 3.12 -16.30
C ARG A 202 -9.02 2.66 -15.17
N PHE A 203 -8.46 2.13 -14.09
CA PHE A 203 -9.25 1.78 -12.92
C PHE A 203 -9.85 3.02 -12.25
N LEU A 204 -9.07 4.08 -12.06
CA LEU A 204 -9.54 5.33 -11.45
C LEU A 204 -10.67 5.96 -12.27
N GLU A 205 -10.53 5.97 -13.59
CA GLU A 205 -11.57 6.42 -14.53
C GLU A 205 -12.88 5.64 -14.34
N ARG A 206 -12.81 4.31 -14.29
CA ARG A 206 -14.00 3.46 -14.08
C ARG A 206 -14.61 3.62 -12.70
N LYS A 207 -13.78 3.65 -11.65
CA LYS A 207 -14.23 3.71 -10.25
C LYS A 207 -14.98 4.99 -9.95
N PHE A 208 -14.48 6.12 -10.46
CA PHE A 208 -15.05 7.44 -10.20
C PHE A 208 -15.79 8.00 -11.41
N VAL A 209 -16.28 7.15 -12.33
CA VAL A 209 -16.97 7.59 -13.56
C VAL A 209 -18.12 8.57 -13.31
N LYS A 210 -18.80 8.46 -12.17
CA LYS A 210 -19.90 9.35 -11.76
C LYS A 210 -19.42 10.70 -11.18
N ARG A 211 -18.12 10.86 -10.95
CA ARG A 211 -17.46 12.03 -10.34
C ARG A 211 -16.17 12.36 -11.13
N PRO A 212 -16.29 12.97 -12.33
CA PRO A 212 -15.15 13.27 -13.19
C PRO A 212 -14.10 14.18 -12.53
N ASP A 213 -14.53 15.05 -11.62
CA ASP A 213 -13.68 15.87 -10.77
C ASP A 213 -12.73 15.01 -9.92
N LEU A 214 -13.24 13.93 -9.32
CA LEU A 214 -12.43 12.99 -8.54
C LEU A 214 -11.52 12.14 -9.43
N VAL A 215 -11.95 11.79 -10.65
CA VAL A 215 -11.09 11.08 -11.61
C VAL A 215 -9.85 11.93 -11.91
N ALA A 216 -10.05 13.18 -12.33
CA ALA A 216 -8.97 14.10 -12.65
C ALA A 216 -8.03 14.31 -11.44
N ALA A 217 -8.60 14.50 -10.25
CA ALA A 217 -7.83 14.71 -9.04
C ALA A 217 -6.98 13.48 -8.64
N ASN A 218 -7.56 12.28 -8.65
CA ASN A 218 -6.82 11.07 -8.28
C ASN A 218 -5.72 10.73 -9.30
N ILE A 219 -5.97 10.95 -10.60
CA ILE A 219 -4.97 10.75 -11.66
C ILE A 219 -3.82 11.76 -11.52
N ALA A 220 -4.13 13.04 -11.27
CA ALA A 220 -3.13 14.07 -11.09
C ALA A 220 -2.28 13.82 -9.83
N ALA A 221 -2.90 13.44 -8.71
CA ALA A 221 -2.20 13.06 -7.48
C ALA A 221 -1.28 11.85 -7.71
N PHE A 222 -1.76 10.80 -8.39
CA PHE A 222 -0.94 9.64 -8.75
C PHE A 222 0.28 10.04 -9.57
N LYS A 223 0.08 10.82 -10.66
CA LYS A 223 1.17 11.26 -11.52
C LYS A 223 2.16 12.16 -10.78
N ALA A 224 1.68 13.00 -9.86
CA ALA A 224 2.55 13.81 -9.02
C ALA A 224 3.46 12.95 -8.15
N GLY A 225 2.93 11.88 -7.54
CA GLY A 225 3.73 10.91 -6.78
C GLY A 225 4.77 10.19 -7.62
N TRP A 226 4.39 9.75 -8.83
CA TRP A 226 5.32 9.14 -9.79
C TRP A 226 6.45 10.10 -10.18
N ASN A 227 6.10 11.33 -10.57
CA ASN A 227 7.07 12.37 -10.96
C ASN A 227 7.97 12.81 -9.80
N TYR A 228 7.43 12.83 -8.58
CA TYR A 228 8.24 13.07 -7.39
C TYR A 228 9.32 12.01 -7.25
N GLY A 229 8.98 10.74 -7.45
CA GLY A 229 9.93 9.64 -7.53
C GLY A 229 11.05 9.90 -8.54
N GLU A 230 10.73 10.34 -9.76
CA GLU A 230 11.73 10.66 -10.80
C GLU A 230 12.72 11.75 -10.36
N THR A 231 12.22 12.80 -9.69
CA THR A 231 12.94 14.05 -9.45
C THR A 231 13.62 14.16 -8.10
N THR A 232 13.19 13.39 -7.10
CA THR A 232 13.75 13.44 -5.74
C THR A 232 15.07 12.67 -5.64
N ASP A 233 16.07 13.24 -4.98
CA ASP A 233 17.31 12.50 -4.66
C ASP A 233 17.15 11.57 -3.44
N SER A 234 16.01 11.66 -2.73
CA SER A 234 15.73 10.83 -1.56
C SER A 234 15.64 9.33 -1.88
N PHE A 235 15.37 8.98 -3.14
CA PHE A 235 15.36 7.60 -3.64
C PHE A 235 16.36 7.47 -4.78
N SER A 236 17.59 7.04 -4.46
CA SER A 236 18.68 6.84 -5.43
C SER A 236 18.55 5.56 -6.25
N VAL A 237 17.70 4.62 -5.80
CA VAL A 237 17.54 3.28 -6.37
C VAL A 237 16.07 3.03 -6.70
N ARG A 238 15.83 2.42 -7.87
CA ARG A 238 14.57 1.72 -8.15
C ARG A 238 14.75 0.24 -7.93
N TYR A 239 13.73 -0.39 -7.39
CA TYR A 239 13.71 -1.82 -7.19
C TYR A 239 12.94 -2.53 -8.31
N GLU A 240 13.41 -3.72 -8.65
CA GLU A 240 12.76 -4.62 -9.60
C GLU A 240 12.66 -6.00 -8.95
N VAL A 241 11.47 -6.59 -8.97
CA VAL A 241 11.24 -7.98 -8.57
C VAL A 241 10.77 -8.73 -9.81
N LYS A 242 11.52 -9.75 -10.21
CA LYS A 242 11.23 -10.52 -11.43
C LYS A 242 9.91 -11.29 -11.32
N PRO A 243 9.27 -11.64 -12.45
CA PRO A 243 8.11 -12.51 -12.42
C PRO A 243 8.42 -13.83 -11.72
N ALA A 244 7.47 -14.32 -10.93
CA ALA A 244 7.57 -15.62 -10.29
C ALA A 244 7.47 -16.77 -11.29
N LYS A 245 8.12 -17.88 -10.98
CA LYS A 245 7.97 -19.12 -11.76
C LYS A 245 6.59 -19.72 -11.51
N MET A 246 5.67 -19.45 -12.42
CA MET A 246 4.29 -19.91 -12.38
C MET A 246 4.04 -21.00 -13.43
N LEU A 247 3.17 -21.97 -13.10
CA LEU A 247 2.68 -22.94 -14.07
C LEU A 247 1.80 -22.22 -15.12
N PRO A 248 1.76 -22.67 -16.38
CA PRO A 248 0.83 -22.11 -17.35
C PRO A 248 -0.63 -22.30 -16.89
N GLY A 249 -1.42 -21.22 -16.86
CA GLY A 249 -2.81 -21.28 -16.45
C GLY A 249 -3.48 -19.93 -16.29
N THR A 250 -4.77 -19.96 -15.95
CA THR A 250 -5.55 -18.76 -15.60
C THR A 250 -5.50 -18.55 -14.10
N TYR A 251 -4.94 -17.42 -13.70
CA TYR A 251 -4.80 -17.05 -12.29
C TYR A 251 -5.91 -16.11 -11.85
N ARG A 252 -6.33 -16.24 -10.59
CA ARG A 252 -7.33 -15.38 -9.96
C ARG A 252 -6.85 -14.93 -8.60
N ASN A 253 -6.77 -13.62 -8.40
CA ASN A 253 -6.64 -13.05 -7.07
C ASN A 253 -8.00 -13.16 -6.35
N ILE A 254 -8.02 -13.76 -5.17
CA ILE A 254 -9.24 -14.02 -4.40
C ILE A 254 -8.95 -14.04 -2.89
N THR A 255 -9.91 -13.59 -2.09
CA THR A 255 -9.84 -13.69 -0.62
C THR A 255 -10.31 -15.07 -0.15
N GLY A 256 -9.97 -15.44 1.10
CA GLY A 256 -10.42 -16.71 1.68
C GLY A 256 -11.94 -16.86 1.73
N ASN A 257 -12.66 -15.79 2.10
CA ASN A 257 -14.13 -15.80 2.15
C ASN A 257 -14.75 -16.01 0.76
N ALA A 258 -14.28 -15.28 -0.26
CA ALA A 258 -14.76 -15.46 -1.63
C ALA A 258 -14.44 -16.86 -2.18
N ALA A 259 -13.25 -17.40 -1.88
CA ALA A 259 -12.88 -18.75 -2.27
C ALA A 259 -13.80 -19.81 -1.63
N LEU A 260 -14.12 -19.66 -0.34
CA LEU A 260 -15.07 -20.53 0.35
C LEU A 260 -16.47 -20.44 -0.26
N SER A 261 -16.99 -19.23 -0.52
CA SER A 261 -18.29 -19.03 -1.15
C SER A 261 -18.36 -19.70 -2.52
N LEU A 262 -17.35 -19.54 -3.38
CA LEU A 262 -17.28 -20.21 -4.67
C LEU A 262 -17.24 -21.74 -4.52
N GLY A 263 -16.51 -22.25 -3.53
CA GLY A 263 -16.46 -23.69 -3.23
C GLY A 263 -17.83 -24.26 -2.85
N LEU A 264 -18.60 -23.53 -2.02
CA LEU A 264 -19.95 -23.92 -1.62
C LEU A 264 -20.92 -23.94 -2.82
N VAL A 265 -20.87 -22.91 -3.68
CA VAL A 265 -21.66 -22.87 -4.92
C VAL A 265 -21.28 -24.02 -5.86
N ALA A 266 -19.98 -24.27 -6.04
CA ALA A 266 -19.50 -25.36 -6.87
C ALA A 266 -19.99 -26.73 -6.34
N ALA A 267 -20.02 -26.94 -5.03
CA ALA A 267 -20.56 -28.16 -4.43
C ALA A 267 -22.05 -28.34 -4.72
N GLY A 268 -22.85 -27.27 -4.65
CA GLY A 268 -24.27 -27.29 -5.04
C GLY A 268 -24.47 -27.70 -6.51
N VAL A 269 -23.72 -27.06 -7.41
CA VAL A 269 -23.78 -27.35 -8.85
C VAL A 269 -23.37 -28.80 -9.15
N ARG A 270 -22.30 -29.30 -8.51
CA ARG A 270 -21.77 -30.65 -8.75
C ARG A 270 -22.64 -31.75 -8.13
N SER A 271 -23.33 -31.46 -7.02
CA SER A 271 -24.23 -32.41 -6.37
C SER A 271 -25.65 -32.39 -6.94
N GLY A 272 -26.04 -31.31 -7.64
CA GLY A 272 -27.41 -31.09 -8.09
C GLY A 272 -28.39 -30.76 -6.95
N LEU A 273 -27.89 -30.50 -5.75
CA LEU A 273 -28.69 -30.15 -4.57
C LEU A 273 -28.67 -28.63 -4.36
N PRO A 274 -29.78 -28.03 -3.89
CA PRO A 274 -29.80 -26.63 -3.54
C PRO A 274 -28.86 -26.35 -2.35
N VAL A 275 -28.11 -25.25 -2.43
CA VAL A 275 -27.34 -24.74 -1.29
C VAL A 275 -28.27 -23.94 -0.40
N PHE A 276 -28.39 -24.34 0.86
CA PHE A 276 -29.10 -23.58 1.88
C PHE A 276 -28.09 -22.95 2.85
N LEU A 277 -28.12 -21.63 2.99
CA LEU A 277 -27.26 -20.90 3.91
C LEU A 277 -28.08 -20.35 5.08
N GLY A 278 -27.81 -20.85 6.28
CA GLY A 278 -28.21 -20.21 7.54
C GLY A 278 -27.00 -19.51 8.16
N ALA A 279 -27.00 -18.19 8.19
CA ALA A 279 -25.88 -17.41 8.73
C ALA A 279 -26.35 -16.24 9.59
N TYR A 280 -25.50 -15.84 10.54
CA TYR A 280 -25.66 -14.64 11.36
C TYR A 280 -24.44 -13.74 11.12
N PRO A 281 -24.61 -12.42 10.88
CA PRO A 281 -23.49 -11.53 10.63
C PRO A 281 -22.51 -11.48 11.80
N ILE A 282 -21.26 -11.87 11.56
CA ILE A 282 -20.15 -11.80 12.51
C ILE A 282 -18.82 -11.62 11.76
N THR A 283 -17.98 -10.68 12.18
CA THR A 283 -16.64 -10.49 11.59
C THR A 283 -15.73 -11.65 11.98
N PRO A 284 -14.96 -12.27 11.06
CA PRO A 284 -14.77 -11.94 9.64
C PRO A 284 -15.65 -12.75 8.66
N ALA A 285 -16.67 -13.48 9.10
CA ALA A 285 -17.46 -14.39 8.27
C ALA A 285 -18.64 -13.73 7.53
N SER A 286 -19.03 -12.51 7.89
CA SER A 286 -20.16 -11.80 7.24
C SER A 286 -20.01 -11.67 5.72
N ASP A 287 -18.80 -11.58 5.19
CA ASP A 287 -18.61 -11.48 3.73
C ASP A 287 -19.03 -12.76 3.01
N ILE A 288 -18.94 -13.94 3.63
CA ILE A 288 -19.44 -15.18 3.05
C ILE A 288 -20.95 -15.09 2.83
N LEU A 289 -21.67 -14.51 3.80
CA LEU A 289 -23.10 -14.27 3.67
C LEU A 289 -23.40 -13.31 2.52
N HIS A 290 -22.67 -12.19 2.40
CA HIS A 290 -22.86 -11.25 1.30
C HIS A 290 -22.57 -11.85 -0.08
N GLU A 291 -21.55 -12.70 -0.19
CA GLU A 291 -21.17 -13.34 -1.46
C GLU A 291 -22.17 -14.42 -1.91
N LEU A 292 -22.94 -15.00 -0.98
CA LEU A 292 -23.89 -16.08 -1.25
C LEU A 292 -25.37 -15.63 -1.32
N SER A 293 -25.66 -14.35 -1.01
CA SER A 293 -27.01 -13.76 -1.04
C SER A 293 -27.27 -12.95 -2.30
#